data_AF-A0A2G9UAN5-F1
#
_entry.id   AF-A0A2G9UAN5-F1
#
_cell.length_a   1.000
_cell.length_b   1.000
_cell.length_c   1.000
_cell.angle_alpha   90.00
_cell.angle_beta   90.00
_cell.angle_gamma   90.00
#
_symmetry.space_group_name_H-M   'P 1'
#
loop_
_entity.id
_entity.type
_entity.pdbx_description
1 polymer ?
#
loop_
_entity_poly.entity_id
_entity_poly.type
_entity_poly.pdbx_seq_one_letter_code
_entity_poly.pdbx_strand_id
1 'polypeptide(L)'
;KSPDEESHTDDQKREKSMKEKLLALDRTKVHKMHTAVRLNELIIEHSLNSQLVLLNLPKPPRGKEGLDDYIHYLEVLSDKVNRVIFVRGTGKEVITTHS
;
A
#
# COMPACT_ATOMS: atom_id res chain seq x y z
N LYS A 1 -15.72 9.43 -43.73
CA LYS A 1 -15.72 10.21 -42.47
C LYS A 1 -14.40 10.96 -42.44
N SER A 2 -14.43 12.27 -42.25
CA SER A 2 -13.26 13.15 -42.46
C SER A 2 -12.17 12.87 -41.41
N PRO A 3 -10.88 13.01 -41.74
CA PRO A 3 -9.76 12.76 -40.81
C PRO A 3 -9.85 13.53 -39.49
N ASP A 4 -10.52 14.69 -39.51
CA ASP A 4 -10.69 15.59 -38.37
C ASP A 4 -11.73 15.12 -37.34
N GLU A 5 -12.64 14.20 -37.70
CA GLU A 5 -13.60 13.64 -36.74
C GLU A 5 -13.03 12.46 -35.94
N GLU A 6 -12.03 11.75 -36.47
CA GLU A 6 -11.40 10.62 -35.75
C GLU A 6 -10.46 11.11 -34.63
N SER A 7 -9.74 12.22 -34.85
CA SER A 7 -8.81 12.80 -33.87
C SER A 7 -9.53 13.27 -32.59
N HIS A 8 -10.64 13.99 -32.72
CA HIS A 8 -11.45 14.46 -31.60
C HIS A 8 -12.04 13.33 -30.76
N THR A 9 -12.36 12.18 -31.37
CA THR A 9 -12.89 11.02 -30.63
C THR A 9 -11.81 10.24 -29.88
N ASP A 10 -10.57 10.22 -30.37
CA ASP A 10 -9.46 9.51 -29.70
C ASP A 10 -8.95 10.29 -28.48
N ASP A 11 -8.93 11.63 -28.55
CA ASP A 11 -8.58 12.48 -27.41
C ASP A 11 -9.58 12.38 -26.25
N GLN A 12 -10.89 12.39 -26.56
CA GLN A 12 -11.95 12.19 -25.55
C GLN A 12 -11.87 10.80 -24.90
N LYS A 13 -11.51 9.77 -25.67
CA LYS A 13 -11.38 8.39 -25.18
C LYS A 13 -10.15 8.24 -24.28
N ARG A 14 -9.05 8.92 -24.59
CA ARG A 14 -7.83 8.98 -23.76
C ARG A 14 -8.08 9.73 -22.45
N GLU A 15 -8.77 10.86 -22.49
CA GLU A 15 -9.09 11.65 -21.30
C GLU A 15 -10.01 10.89 -20.34
N LYS A 16 -11.04 10.22 -20.86
CA LYS A 16 -11.92 9.36 -20.07
C LYS A 16 -11.17 8.19 -19.44
N SER A 17 -10.27 7.55 -20.19
CA SER A 17 -9.39 6.49 -19.67
C SER A 17 -8.46 6.97 -18.57
N MET A 18 -7.89 8.18 -18.70
CA MET A 18 -7.03 8.76 -17.67
C MET A 18 -7.80 9.05 -16.39
N LYS A 19 -9.01 9.60 -16.50
CA LYS A 19 -9.87 9.91 -15.36
C LYS A 19 -10.35 8.66 -14.63
N GLU A 20 -10.70 7.60 -15.37
CA GLU A 20 -11.04 6.29 -14.80
C GLU A 20 -9.85 5.63 -14.11
N LYS A 21 -8.64 5.72 -14.68
CA LYS A 21 -7.41 5.26 -14.04
C LYS A 21 -7.13 6.02 -12.75
N LEU A 22 -7.27 7.35 -12.74
CA LEU A 22 -7.07 8.19 -11.56
C LEU A 22 -8.03 7.81 -10.43
N LEU A 23 -9.33 7.65 -10.73
CA LEU A 23 -10.34 7.22 -9.76
C LEU A 23 -10.09 5.79 -9.23
N ALA A 24 -9.63 4.88 -10.09
CA ALA A 24 -9.29 3.51 -9.70
C ALA A 24 -8.01 3.43 -8.83
N LEU A 25 -7.04 4.30 -9.09
CA LEU A 25 -5.82 4.47 -8.30
C LEU A 25 -6.14 4.91 -6.86
N ASP A 26 -7.09 5.84 -6.69
CA ASP A 26 -7.49 6.33 -5.36
C ASP A 26 -8.21 5.28 -4.53
N ARG A 27 -9.11 4.49 -5.13
CA ARG A 27 -9.87 3.47 -4.37
C ARG A 27 -8.96 2.42 -3.73
N THR A 28 -7.89 2.02 -4.41
CA THR A 28 -6.94 1.03 -3.90
C THR A 28 -6.11 1.58 -2.74
N LYS A 29 -5.69 2.86 -2.82
CA LYS A 29 -4.96 3.55 -1.75
C LYS A 29 -5.83 3.70 -0.51
N VAL A 30 -7.07 4.18 -0.68
CA VAL A 30 -8.05 4.35 0.39
C VAL A 30 -8.34 3.01 1.07
N HIS A 31 -8.52 1.94 0.31
CA HIS A 31 -8.74 0.61 0.89
C HIS A 31 -7.56 0.15 1.74
N LYS A 32 -6.32 0.31 1.25
CA LYS A 32 -5.11 -0.02 2.03
C LYS A 32 -5.04 0.77 3.33
N MET A 33 -5.33 2.07 3.30
CA MET A 33 -5.34 2.89 4.51
C MET A 33 -6.41 2.44 5.51
N HIS A 34 -7.63 2.13 5.04
CA HIS A 34 -8.67 1.57 5.92
C HIS A 34 -8.22 0.27 6.59
N THR A 35 -7.56 -0.61 5.85
CA THR A 35 -6.99 -1.83 6.42
C THR A 35 -5.86 -1.53 7.41
N ALA A 36 -4.99 -0.55 7.14
CA ALA A 36 -3.91 -0.15 8.04
C ALA A 36 -4.45 0.29 9.41
N VAL A 37 -5.45 1.17 9.41
CA VAL A 37 -6.10 1.65 10.63
C VAL A 37 -6.71 0.49 11.40
N ARG A 38 -7.48 -0.38 10.71
CA ARG A 38 -8.14 -1.51 11.37
C ARG A 38 -7.14 -2.53 11.95
N LEU A 39 -6.03 -2.76 11.25
CA LEU A 39 -4.97 -3.64 11.77
C LEU A 39 -4.27 -3.02 12.96
N ASN A 40 -4.00 -1.71 12.94
CA ASN A 40 -3.38 -1.03 14.07
C ASN A 40 -4.28 -1.08 15.33
N GLU A 41 -5.59 -0.89 15.18
CA GLU A 41 -6.55 -1.06 16.28
C GLU A 41 -6.41 -2.43 16.97
N LEU A 42 -6.30 -3.50 16.19
CA LEU A 42 -6.13 -4.86 16.72
C LEU A 42 -4.75 -5.07 17.35
N ILE A 43 -3.69 -4.49 16.77
CA ILE A 43 -2.34 -4.55 17.33
C ILE A 43 -2.31 -3.87 18.69
N ILE A 44 -2.94 -2.70 18.82
CA ILE A 44 -3.08 -1.99 20.08
C ILE A 44 -3.88 -2.82 21.07
N GLU A 45 -5.04 -3.35 20.68
CA GLU A 45 -5.92 -4.15 21.55
C GLU A 45 -5.20 -5.36 22.16
N HIS A 46 -4.38 -6.06 21.38
CA HIS A 46 -3.76 -7.33 21.80
C HIS A 46 -2.29 -7.22 22.20
N SER A 47 -1.58 -6.18 21.80
CA SER A 47 -0.12 -6.08 21.92
C SER A 47 0.38 -4.78 22.56
N LEU A 48 -0.49 -3.98 23.21
CA LEU A 48 -0.11 -2.72 23.86
C LEU A 48 1.06 -2.87 24.86
N ASN A 49 1.04 -3.94 25.64
CA ASN A 49 2.02 -4.20 26.70
C ASN A 49 3.21 -5.06 26.21
N SER A 50 3.28 -5.36 24.92
CA SER A 50 4.38 -6.14 24.35
C SER A 50 5.68 -5.32 24.38
N GLN A 51 6.78 -5.98 24.73
CA GLN A 51 8.11 -5.34 24.71
C GLN A 51 8.58 -5.04 23.28
N LEU A 52 8.09 -5.79 22.30
CA LEU A 52 8.41 -5.68 20.88
C LEU A 52 7.27 -6.31 20.07
N VAL A 53 6.85 -5.63 18.99
CA VAL A 53 5.92 -6.17 17.98
C VAL A 53 6.67 -6.37 16.68
N LEU A 54 6.63 -7.60 16.14
CA LEU A 54 7.19 -7.92 14.83
C LEU A 54 6.06 -7.89 13.80
N LEU A 55 6.16 -7.00 12.81
CA LEU A 55 5.18 -6.88 11.74
C LEU A 55 5.82 -7.24 10.40
N ASN A 56 5.02 -7.79 9.48
CA ASN A 56 5.49 -8.01 8.12
C ASN A 56 5.67 -6.67 7.41
N LEU A 57 6.82 -6.44 6.79
CA LEU A 57 7.05 -5.25 5.95
C LEU A 57 6.30 -5.44 4.62
N PRO A 58 5.25 -4.66 4.34
CA PRO A 58 4.52 -4.70 3.08
C PRO A 58 5.44 -4.38 1.91
N LYS A 59 5.07 -4.81 0.69
CA LYS A 59 5.93 -4.62 -0.48
C LYS A 59 6.01 -3.14 -0.84
N PRO A 60 7.22 -2.55 -0.94
CA PRO A 60 7.35 -1.17 -1.40
C PRO A 60 6.84 -1.03 -2.84
N PRO A 61 6.37 0.16 -3.21
CA PRO A 61 5.98 0.47 -4.59
C PRO A 61 7.17 0.30 -5.53
N ARG A 62 6.90 0.02 -6.81
CA ARG A 62 7.96 -0.16 -7.82
C ARG A 62 8.64 1.16 -8.21
N GLY A 63 7.95 2.28 -8.06
CA GLY A 63 8.43 3.61 -8.44
C GLY A 63 8.35 4.60 -7.27
N LYS A 64 9.06 5.73 -7.41
CA LYS A 64 9.15 6.78 -6.38
C LYS A 64 7.81 7.48 -6.10
N GLU A 65 6.92 7.56 -7.08
CA GLU A 65 5.62 8.24 -6.98
C GLU A 65 4.70 7.69 -5.89
N GLY A 66 4.89 6.43 -5.46
CA GLY A 66 4.09 5.82 -4.40
C GLY A 66 4.81 5.74 -3.05
N LEU A 67 6.03 6.27 -2.95
CA LEU A 67 6.86 6.10 -1.76
C LEU A 67 6.25 6.85 -0.57
N ASP A 68 5.75 8.06 -0.79
CA ASP A 68 5.13 8.87 0.27
C ASP A 68 3.88 8.17 0.84
N ASP A 69 3.00 7.67 -0.02
CA ASP A 69 1.82 6.89 0.39
C ASP A 69 2.22 5.61 1.14
N TYR A 70 3.34 4.98 0.74
CA TYR A 70 3.85 3.77 1.37
C TYR A 70 4.41 4.04 2.77
N ILE A 71 5.19 5.11 2.93
CA ILE A 71 5.69 5.53 4.25
C ILE A 71 4.52 5.92 5.15
N HIS A 72 3.56 6.70 4.64
CA HIS A 72 2.37 7.09 5.39
C HIS A 72 1.55 5.87 5.84
N TYR A 73 1.43 4.85 4.99
CA TYR A 73 0.78 3.59 5.36
C TYR A 73 1.48 2.91 6.54
N LEU A 74 2.82 2.88 6.55
CA LEU A 74 3.60 2.27 7.64
C LEU A 74 3.46 3.05 8.95
N GLU A 75 3.43 4.37 8.88
CA GLU A 75 3.17 5.24 10.02
C GLU A 75 1.80 4.94 10.64
N VAL A 76 0.75 4.92 9.82
CA VAL A 76 -0.62 4.60 10.30
C VAL A 76 -0.70 3.20 10.88
N LEU A 77 -0.06 2.22 10.26
CA LEU A 77 -0.08 0.82 10.71
C LEU A 77 0.63 0.62 12.06
N SER A 78 1.59 1.48 12.42
CA SER A 78 2.41 1.37 13.63
C SER A 78 2.17 2.50 14.64
N ASP A 79 1.15 3.34 14.40
CA ASP A 79 0.85 4.48 15.25
C ASP A 79 0.58 4.03 16.69
N LYS A 80 1.24 4.70 17.65
CA LYS A 80 1.14 4.45 19.10
C LYS A 80 1.61 3.06 19.56
N VAL A 81 2.41 2.36 18.76
CA VAL A 81 3.08 1.13 19.18
C VAL A 81 4.53 1.42 19.54
N ASN A 82 4.91 1.22 20.82
CA ASN A 82 6.20 1.68 21.36
C ASN A 82 7.44 1.15 20.63
N ARG A 83 7.43 -0.14 20.25
CA ARG A 83 8.57 -0.78 19.60
C ARG A 83 8.08 -1.75 18.53
N VAL A 84 8.27 -1.36 17.28
CA VAL A 84 7.91 -2.16 16.10
C VAL A 84 9.15 -2.42 15.26
N ILE A 85 9.31 -3.67 14.81
CA ILE A 85 10.25 -4.01 13.75
C ILE A 85 9.46 -4.58 12.57
N PHE A 86 9.66 -3.99 11.40
CA PHE A 86 9.12 -4.52 10.16
C PHE A 86 10.10 -5.52 9.54
N VAL A 87 9.63 -6.74 9.32
CA VAL A 87 10.42 -7.87 8.81
C VAL A 87 9.93 -8.28 7.43
N ARG A 88 10.85 -8.50 6.49
CA ARG A 88 10.53 -9.08 5.19
C ARG A 88 11.62 -10.01 4.74
N GLY A 89 11.18 -11.22 4.42
CA GLY A 89 12.03 -12.21 3.78
C GLY A 89 12.28 -11.90 2.30
N THR A 90 13.38 -12.45 1.80
CA THR A 90 13.75 -12.55 0.39
C THR A 90 12.94 -13.63 -0.34
N GLY A 91 12.20 -14.48 0.38
CA GLY A 91 11.43 -15.59 -0.17
C GLY A 91 12.28 -16.81 -0.51
N LYS A 92 13.58 -16.77 -0.18
CA LYS A 92 14.53 -17.89 -0.28
C LYS A 92 14.98 -18.39 1.09
N GLU A 93 14.34 -17.91 2.17
CA GLU A 93 14.62 -18.42 3.50
C GLU A 93 14.28 -19.91 3.56
N VAL A 94 15.22 -20.72 4.03
CA VAL A 94 15.01 -22.11 4.38
C VAL A 94 15.29 -22.24 5.87
N ILE A 95 14.31 -22.71 6.64
CA ILE A 95 14.48 -23.00 8.06
C ILE A 95 14.77 -24.49 8.17
N THR A 96 16.05 -24.86 8.18
CA THR A 96 16.48 -26.20 8.59
C THR A 96 16.68 -26.19 10.09
N THR A 97 15.88 -26.97 10.81
CA THR A 97 16.00 -27.11 12.26
C THR A 97 17.28 -27.85 12.61
N HIS A 98 18.25 -27.14 13.19
CA HIS A 98 19.21 -27.71 14.12
C HIS A 98 19.15 -26.84 15.37
N SER A 99 18.40 -27.35 16.34
CA SER A 99 18.34 -26.82 17.71
C SER A 99 19.46 -27.44 18.54
#